data_AF-A0A9J7MLS1-F1
#
_entry.id   AF-A0A9J7MLS1-F1
#
_cell.length_a   1.000
_cell.length_b   1.000
_cell.length_c   1.000
_cell.angle_alpha   90.00
_cell.angle_beta   90.00
_cell.angle_gamma   90.00
#
_symmetry.space_group_name_H-M   'P 1'
#
loop_
_entity.id
_entity.type
_entity.pdbx_description
1 polymer ?
#
loop_
_entity_poly.entity_id
_entity_poly.type
_entity_poly.pdbx_seq_one_letter_code
_entity_poly.pdbx_strand_id
1 'polypeptide(L)'
;MMQFVSWMLVVSLLMSRDVRAYLVDRVSPRLPHRRTEISPIQQCLQSEAEAENVCEVFLCLELDDTCLIKGLYDLCVSFFRNTNNFSESGQEWIEGSFSCIAATLQQIVGPDLEDCDRLGSLVLTIEEECFSNYGICQMVRYNAGPLEASLASADIMTQKTGQQLVQTAMQCGRTVRFIVHRILRDILGGNPTLFSSHDLRLLSLMRGLGK
;
A
#
# COMPACT_ATOMS: atom_id res chain seq x y z
N MET A 1 4.06 -41.70 -42.04
CA MET A 1 5.14 -41.82 -41.04
C MET A 1 5.99 -40.56 -40.91
N MET A 2 6.40 -39.92 -42.03
CA MET A 2 7.25 -38.70 -42.00
C MET A 2 6.62 -37.45 -41.34
N GLN A 3 5.30 -37.25 -41.44
CA GLN A 3 4.64 -36.10 -40.79
C GLN A 3 4.68 -36.17 -39.26
N PHE A 4 4.49 -37.36 -38.67
CA PHE A 4 4.54 -37.53 -37.21
C PHE A 4 5.91 -37.23 -36.63
N VAL A 5 6.99 -37.60 -37.33
CA VAL A 5 8.36 -37.31 -36.89
C VAL A 5 8.64 -35.81 -36.90
N SER A 6 8.11 -35.08 -37.89
CA SER A 6 8.24 -33.62 -37.96
C SER A 6 7.56 -32.92 -36.77
N TRP A 7 6.32 -33.31 -36.45
CA TRP A 7 5.60 -32.75 -35.30
C TRP A 7 6.29 -33.08 -33.97
N MET A 8 6.80 -34.30 -33.82
CA MET A 8 7.56 -34.71 -32.63
C MET A 8 8.85 -33.90 -32.46
N LEU A 9 9.54 -33.57 -33.55
CA LEU A 9 10.75 -32.72 -33.51
C LEU A 9 10.41 -31.27 -33.15
N VAL A 10 9.32 -30.71 -33.69
CA VAL A 10 8.86 -29.35 -33.32
C VAL A 10 8.47 -29.29 -31.84
N VAL A 11 7.74 -30.28 -31.34
CA VAL A 11 7.36 -30.36 -29.92
C VAL A 11 8.61 -30.52 -29.04
N SER A 12 9.58 -31.35 -29.45
CA SER A 12 10.83 -31.54 -28.70
C SER A 12 11.69 -30.27 -28.68
N LEU A 13 11.70 -29.49 -29.77
CA LEU A 13 12.38 -28.19 -29.83
C LEU A 13 11.68 -27.14 -28.97
N LEU A 14 10.35 -27.10 -28.93
CA LEU A 14 9.58 -26.21 -28.05
C LEU A 14 9.74 -26.55 -26.56
N MET A 15 9.95 -27.83 -26.25
CA MET A 15 10.21 -28.32 -24.89
C MET A 15 11.70 -28.33 -24.53
N SER A 16 12.58 -27.95 -25.46
CA SER A 16 14.01 -27.79 -25.18
C SER A 16 14.22 -26.60 -24.23
N ARG A 17 15.02 -26.83 -23.18
CA ARG A 17 15.37 -25.80 -22.20
C ARG A 17 16.03 -24.59 -22.83
N ASP A 18 16.77 -24.77 -23.92
CA ASP A 18 17.49 -23.70 -24.61
C ASP A 18 16.54 -22.77 -25.38
N VAL A 19 15.52 -23.33 -26.05
CA VAL A 19 14.50 -22.55 -26.75
C VAL A 19 13.59 -21.83 -25.75
N ARG A 20 13.27 -22.48 -24.63
CA ARG A 20 12.51 -21.87 -23.53
C ARG A 20 13.29 -20.71 -22.90
N ALA A 21 14.59 -20.86 -22.67
CA ALA A 21 15.44 -19.78 -22.16
C ALA A 21 15.54 -18.61 -23.16
N TYR A 22 15.68 -18.91 -24.45
CA TYR A 22 15.74 -17.91 -25.51
C TYR A 22 14.42 -17.14 -25.71
N LEU A 23 13.27 -17.82 -25.55
CA LEU A 23 11.95 -17.16 -25.60
C LEU A 23 11.66 -16.35 -24.34
N VAL A 24 12.09 -16.81 -23.17
CA VAL A 24 11.95 -16.06 -21.91
C VAL A 24 12.76 -14.76 -21.95
N ASP A 25 13.99 -14.77 -22.48
CA ASP A 25 14.84 -13.56 -22.61
C ASP A 25 14.28 -12.55 -23.65
N ARG A 26 13.52 -13.00 -24.66
CA ARG A 26 12.85 -12.10 -25.63
C ARG A 26 11.50 -11.55 -25.18
N VAL A 27 10.76 -12.30 -24.37
CA VAL A 27 9.39 -11.93 -23.92
C VAL A 27 9.42 -11.16 -22.60
N SER A 28 10.49 -11.30 -21.79
CA SER A 28 10.75 -10.38 -20.68
C SER A 28 11.59 -9.21 -21.18
N PRO A 29 11.06 -7.99 -21.28
CA PRO A 29 11.92 -6.83 -21.15
C PRO A 29 12.70 -7.06 -19.85
N ARG A 30 14.03 -6.98 -19.88
CA ARG A 30 14.78 -6.73 -18.65
C ARG A 30 14.16 -5.44 -18.12
N LEU A 31 13.27 -5.57 -17.14
CA LEU A 31 12.73 -4.44 -16.41
C LEU A 31 13.96 -3.60 -16.04
N PRO A 32 13.94 -2.27 -16.29
CA PRO A 32 15.03 -1.43 -15.83
C PRO A 32 15.28 -1.82 -14.39
N HIS A 33 16.52 -2.18 -14.08
CA HIS A 33 16.93 -2.66 -12.78
C HIS A 33 16.51 -1.59 -11.79
N ARG A 34 15.32 -1.74 -11.19
CA ARG A 34 14.81 -0.85 -10.16
C ARG A 34 15.91 -0.88 -9.12
N ARG A 35 16.61 0.24 -8.96
CA ARG A 35 17.74 0.30 -8.04
C ARG A 35 17.14 0.02 -6.67
N THR A 36 17.52 -1.08 -6.05
CA THR A 36 17.09 -1.44 -4.69
C THR A 36 17.86 -0.65 -3.65
N GLU A 37 18.35 0.55 -4.02
CA GLU A 37 19.18 1.38 -3.17
C GLU A 37 18.28 2.17 -2.24
N ILE A 38 18.44 1.95 -0.93
CA ILE A 38 17.73 2.68 0.13
C ILE A 38 18.41 4.02 0.44
N SER A 39 19.68 4.18 0.05
CA SER A 39 20.45 5.39 0.36
C SER A 39 19.81 6.70 -0.15
N PRO A 40 19.14 6.79 -1.33
CA PRO A 40 18.45 8.01 -1.73
C PRO A 40 17.23 8.30 -0.86
N ILE A 41 16.50 7.25 -0.43
CA ILE A 41 15.35 7.36 0.48
C ILE A 41 15.82 7.91 1.83
N GLN A 42 16.92 7.35 2.37
CA GLN A 42 17.49 7.81 3.63
C GLN A 42 17.91 9.29 3.57
N GLN A 43 18.60 9.70 2.51
CA GLN A 43 19.03 11.09 2.33
C GLN A 43 17.83 12.04 2.24
N CYS A 44 16.78 11.64 1.52
CA CYS A 44 15.53 12.40 1.43
C CYS A 44 14.84 12.53 2.79
N LEU A 45 14.69 11.43 3.55
CA LEU A 45 14.07 11.47 4.88
C LEU A 45 14.84 12.39 5.83
N GLN A 46 16.17 12.41 5.75
CA GLN A 46 17.01 13.32 6.54
C GLN A 46 16.87 14.79 6.13
N SER A 47 16.67 15.09 4.84
CA SER A 47 16.45 16.46 4.37
C SER A 47 15.06 16.99 4.72
N GLU A 48 14.05 16.12 4.76
CA GLU A 48 12.67 16.47 5.09
C GLU A 48 12.39 16.49 6.61
N ALA A 49 13.44 16.47 7.45
CA ALA A 49 13.32 16.50 8.91
C ALA A 49 12.56 17.73 9.45
N GLU A 50 12.53 18.83 8.69
CA GLU A 50 11.89 20.09 9.04
C GLU A 50 10.75 20.46 8.08
N ALA A 51 10.21 19.49 7.31
CA ALA A 51 9.14 19.74 6.35
C ALA A 51 7.93 20.41 7.03
N GLU A 52 7.49 21.57 6.51
CA GLU A 52 6.28 22.26 7.00
C GLU A 52 5.01 21.42 6.76
N ASN A 53 5.03 20.59 5.73
CA ASN A 53 3.95 19.68 5.37
C ASN A 53 4.39 18.23 5.56
N VAL A 54 3.85 17.57 6.60
CA VAL A 54 4.19 16.19 6.95
C VAL A 54 3.98 15.19 5.81
N CYS A 55 3.04 15.45 4.90
CA CYS A 55 2.80 14.53 3.80
C CYS A 55 4.00 14.47 2.83
N GLU A 56 4.75 15.57 2.65
CA GLU A 56 5.87 15.65 1.71
C GLU A 56 7.03 14.71 2.09
N VAL A 57 7.20 14.41 3.38
CA VAL A 57 8.13 13.38 3.88
C VAL A 57 7.88 12.03 3.18
N PHE A 58 6.63 11.70 2.87
CA PHE A 58 6.27 10.42 2.26
C PHE A 58 6.64 10.31 0.78
N LEU A 59 6.91 11.43 0.10
CA LEU A 59 7.44 11.41 -1.27
C LEU A 59 8.83 10.76 -1.33
N CYS A 60 9.59 10.76 -0.23
CA CYS A 60 10.86 10.06 -0.13
C CYS A 60 10.74 8.55 -0.36
N LEU A 61 9.58 7.95 -0.04
CA LEU A 61 9.31 6.52 -0.26
C LEU A 61 8.90 6.22 -1.71
N GLU A 62 8.50 7.24 -2.46
CA GLU A 62 7.93 7.15 -3.81
C GLU A 62 8.90 7.60 -4.90
N LEU A 63 10.18 7.81 -4.56
CA LEU A 63 11.22 8.17 -5.53
C LEU A 63 11.35 7.12 -6.64
N ASP A 64 11.35 7.59 -7.89
CA ASP A 64 11.58 6.75 -9.06
C ASP A 64 12.93 6.02 -8.95
N ASP A 65 12.99 4.83 -9.54
CA ASP A 65 14.17 3.95 -9.51
C ASP A 65 14.65 3.53 -8.11
N THR A 66 13.86 3.70 -7.04
CA THR A 66 14.12 3.17 -5.68
C THR A 66 13.17 2.03 -5.31
N CYS A 67 12.94 1.75 -4.02
CA CYS A 67 11.98 0.77 -3.54
C CYS A 67 10.53 1.03 -3.99
N LEU A 68 10.17 2.31 -4.24
CA LEU A 68 8.87 2.75 -4.74
C LEU A 68 7.70 2.20 -3.91
N ILE A 69 7.66 2.58 -2.64
CA ILE A 69 6.61 2.23 -1.70
C ILE A 69 5.55 3.32 -1.79
N LYS A 70 4.47 3.03 -2.51
CA LYS A 70 3.43 4.01 -2.86
C LYS A 70 2.26 4.04 -1.88
N GLY A 71 1.66 5.22 -1.77
CA GLY A 71 0.30 5.43 -1.30
C GLY A 71 0.19 6.14 0.04
N LEU A 72 1.29 6.25 0.78
CA LEU A 72 1.30 6.97 2.05
C LEU A 72 1.16 8.48 1.83
N TYR A 73 1.75 9.02 0.76
CA TYR A 73 1.56 10.42 0.37
C TYR A 73 0.08 10.70 0.01
N ASP A 74 -0.49 9.91 -0.91
CA ASP A 74 -1.87 10.05 -1.35
C ASP A 74 -2.87 9.92 -0.21
N LEU A 75 -2.64 8.96 0.69
CA LEU A 75 -3.45 8.76 1.89
C LEU A 75 -3.40 9.99 2.79
N CYS A 76 -2.20 10.47 3.13
CA CYS A 76 -1.99 11.65 3.97
C CYS A 76 -2.72 12.88 3.41
N VAL A 77 -2.48 13.21 2.13
CA VAL A 77 -3.11 14.35 1.46
C VAL A 77 -4.63 14.22 1.47
N SER A 78 -5.17 13.02 1.23
CA SER A 78 -6.62 12.80 1.23
C SER A 78 -7.25 13.00 2.63
N PHE A 79 -6.55 12.62 3.71
CA PHE A 79 -7.00 12.92 5.07
C PHE A 79 -6.94 14.42 5.37
N PHE A 80 -5.82 15.09 5.11
CA PHE A 80 -5.69 16.53 5.36
C PHE A 80 -6.69 17.35 4.55
N ARG A 81 -6.99 16.96 3.30
CA ARG A 81 -8.04 17.59 2.48
C ARG A 81 -9.43 17.52 3.13
N ASN A 82 -9.71 16.45 3.86
CA ASN A 82 -11.01 16.22 4.51
C ASN A 82 -11.00 16.58 6.01
N THR A 83 -9.88 17.06 6.56
CA THR A 83 -9.66 17.17 8.02
C THR A 83 -10.75 17.98 8.73
N ASN A 84 -11.22 19.07 8.13
CA ASN A 84 -12.24 19.94 8.71
C ASN A 84 -13.63 19.26 8.84
N ASN A 85 -13.83 18.12 8.19
CA ASN A 85 -15.06 17.33 8.33
C ASN A 85 -14.98 16.34 9.51
N PHE A 86 -13.79 16.11 10.07
CA PHE A 86 -13.59 15.28 11.26
C PHE A 86 -13.91 16.08 12.53
N SER A 87 -14.36 15.35 13.56
CA SER A 87 -14.37 15.85 14.94
C SER A 87 -12.98 16.33 15.38
N GLU A 88 -12.92 17.14 16.42
CA GLU A 88 -11.65 17.62 17.02
C GLU A 88 -10.68 16.46 17.30
N SER A 89 -11.15 15.42 18.01
CA SER A 89 -10.35 14.20 18.24
C SER A 89 -9.93 13.45 16.96
N GLY A 90 -10.70 13.60 15.87
CA GLY A 90 -10.35 13.04 14.56
C GLY A 90 -9.27 13.87 13.85
N GLN A 91 -9.30 15.20 14.00
CA GLN A 91 -8.24 16.09 13.49
C GLN A 91 -6.92 15.82 14.21
N GLU A 92 -6.96 15.69 15.54
CA GLU A 92 -5.79 15.28 16.35
C GLU A 92 -5.25 13.91 15.94
N TRP A 93 -6.14 12.94 15.63
CA TRP A 93 -5.73 11.64 15.12
C TRP A 93 -5.00 11.75 13.77
N ILE A 94 -5.50 12.58 12.85
CA ILE A 94 -4.88 12.79 11.52
C ILE A 94 -3.48 13.38 11.71
N GLU A 95 -3.38 14.53 12.36
CA GLU A 95 -2.11 15.23 12.57
C GLU A 95 -1.11 14.34 13.32
N GLY A 96 -1.56 13.74 14.42
CA GLY A 96 -0.74 12.89 15.27
C GLY A 96 -0.25 11.62 14.59
N SER A 97 -1.12 10.90 13.88
CA SER A 97 -0.74 9.64 13.24
C SER A 97 0.29 9.85 12.13
N PHE A 98 0.07 10.83 11.24
CA PHE A 98 1.02 11.08 10.14
C PHE A 98 2.33 11.66 10.65
N SER A 99 2.31 12.51 11.68
CA SER A 99 3.53 12.99 12.34
C SER A 99 4.32 11.87 12.99
N CYS A 100 3.64 10.92 13.65
CA CYS A 100 4.25 9.71 14.20
C CYS A 100 4.93 8.88 13.11
N ILE A 101 4.26 8.67 11.97
CA ILE A 101 4.82 7.87 10.87
C ILE A 101 6.07 8.57 10.30
N ALA A 102 5.98 9.87 10.00
CA ALA A 102 7.09 10.65 9.47
C ALA A 102 8.30 10.65 10.42
N ALA A 103 8.09 10.97 11.70
CA ALA A 103 9.15 11.00 12.70
C ALA A 103 9.78 9.62 12.90
N THR A 104 8.98 8.55 12.90
CA THR A 104 9.50 7.18 13.03
C THR A 104 10.34 6.79 11.82
N LEU A 105 9.89 7.09 10.60
CA LEU A 105 10.65 6.82 9.37
C LEU A 105 12.01 7.54 9.39
N GLN A 106 12.03 8.81 9.78
CA GLN A 106 13.26 9.60 9.90
C GLN A 106 14.25 9.03 10.93
N GLN A 107 13.74 8.43 12.01
CA GLN A 107 14.57 7.85 13.06
C GLN A 107 15.13 6.47 12.71
N ILE A 108 14.33 5.60 12.09
CA ILE A 108 14.67 4.17 12.00
C ILE A 108 15.13 3.74 10.60
N VAL A 109 14.86 4.53 9.56
CA VAL A 109 15.42 4.28 8.23
C VAL A 109 16.87 4.78 8.23
N GLY A 110 17.77 3.87 8.59
CA GLY A 110 19.19 4.12 8.71
C GLY A 110 20.04 3.33 7.69
N PRO A 111 21.37 3.49 7.76
CA PRO A 111 22.31 2.89 6.81
C PRO A 111 22.32 1.35 6.84
N ASP A 112 21.83 0.72 7.92
CA ASP A 112 21.79 -0.74 8.07
C ASP A 112 20.58 -1.41 7.38
N LEU A 113 19.69 -0.60 6.78
CA LEU A 113 18.54 -1.10 6.03
C LEU A 113 18.92 -1.23 4.55
N GLU A 114 19.12 -2.46 4.09
CA GLU A 114 19.66 -2.74 2.74
C GLU A 114 18.63 -3.30 1.74
N ASP A 115 17.43 -3.68 2.20
CA ASP A 115 16.42 -4.40 1.40
C ASP A 115 15.06 -3.69 1.36
N CYS A 116 14.58 -3.44 0.14
CA CYS A 116 13.28 -2.82 -0.14
C CYS A 116 12.08 -3.63 0.39
N ASP A 117 12.16 -4.96 0.43
CA ASP A 117 11.08 -5.79 0.99
C ASP A 117 10.97 -5.59 2.50
N ARG A 118 12.11 -5.47 3.17
CA ARG A 118 12.19 -5.14 4.60
C ARG A 118 11.70 -3.72 4.86
N LEU A 119 12.10 -2.74 4.05
CA LEU A 119 11.59 -1.36 4.16
C LEU A 119 10.07 -1.30 3.97
N GLY A 120 9.53 -1.96 2.94
CA GLY A 120 8.09 -2.00 2.69
C GLY A 120 7.30 -2.63 3.84
N SER A 121 7.83 -3.70 4.45
CA SER A 121 7.23 -4.33 5.63
C SER A 121 7.32 -3.43 6.87
N LEU A 122 8.44 -2.73 7.02
CA LEU A 122 8.67 -1.78 8.10
C LEU A 122 7.69 -0.61 8.04
N VAL A 123 7.49 -0.02 6.86
CA VAL A 123 6.51 1.06 6.64
C VAL A 123 5.12 0.63 7.11
N LEU A 124 4.63 -0.55 6.70
CA LEU A 124 3.31 -1.03 7.12
C LEU A 124 3.22 -1.30 8.64
N THR A 125 4.33 -1.70 9.26
CA THR A 125 4.41 -1.88 10.71
C THR A 125 4.32 -0.54 11.44
N ILE A 126 5.02 0.49 10.96
CA ILE A 126 4.95 1.86 11.49
C ILE A 126 3.53 2.41 11.33
N GLU A 127 2.91 2.22 10.17
CA GLU A 127 1.52 2.62 9.93
C GLU A 127 0.57 1.99 10.95
N GLU A 128 0.65 0.67 11.15
CA GLU A 128 -0.16 -0.05 12.15
C GLU A 128 0.01 0.51 13.56
N GLU A 129 1.26 0.71 13.98
CA GLU A 129 1.59 1.19 15.32
C GLU A 129 1.11 2.62 15.54
N CYS A 130 1.43 3.54 14.63
CA CYS A 130 1.03 4.94 14.76
C CYS A 130 -0.49 5.11 14.71
N PHE A 131 -1.18 4.46 13.77
CA PHE A 131 -2.64 4.52 13.72
C PHE A 131 -3.30 3.98 15.00
N SER A 132 -2.76 2.89 15.55
CA SER A 132 -3.25 2.29 16.79
C SER A 132 -3.00 3.18 18.01
N ASN A 133 -1.77 3.71 18.14
CA ASN A 133 -1.35 4.55 19.27
C ASN A 133 -2.17 5.84 19.37
N TYR A 134 -2.56 6.43 18.24
CA TYR A 134 -3.41 7.61 18.23
C TYR A 134 -4.92 7.30 18.36
N GLY A 135 -5.32 6.02 18.33
CA GLY A 135 -6.68 5.62 18.64
C GLY A 135 -7.61 5.47 17.42
N ILE A 136 -7.16 4.74 16.39
CA ILE A 136 -7.94 4.45 15.18
C ILE A 136 -9.36 3.93 15.46
N CYS A 137 -9.56 3.14 16.51
CA CYS A 137 -10.89 2.62 16.84
C CYS A 137 -11.91 3.72 17.17
N GLN A 138 -11.51 4.76 17.90
CA GLN A 138 -12.38 5.89 18.19
C GLN A 138 -12.51 6.81 16.98
N MET A 139 -11.41 7.03 16.26
CA MET A 139 -11.43 7.80 15.02
C MET A 139 -12.48 7.25 14.05
N VAL A 140 -12.45 5.95 13.76
CA VAL A 140 -13.42 5.31 12.86
C VAL A 140 -14.84 5.37 13.43
N ARG A 141 -15.00 5.11 14.73
CA ARG A 141 -16.33 5.07 15.38
C ARG A 141 -17.09 6.39 15.25
N TYR A 142 -16.39 7.50 15.39
CA TYR A 142 -17.00 8.83 15.44
C TYR A 142 -16.88 9.63 14.14
N ASN A 143 -16.06 9.19 13.18
CA ASN A 143 -15.78 9.93 11.95
C ASN A 143 -16.01 9.08 10.68
N ALA A 144 -17.02 8.21 10.70
CA ALA A 144 -17.27 7.26 9.61
C ALA A 144 -17.49 7.91 8.23
N GLY A 145 -18.25 9.03 8.17
CA GLY A 145 -18.50 9.75 6.92
C GLY A 145 -17.24 10.42 6.34
N PRO A 146 -16.53 11.25 7.11
CA PRO A 146 -15.26 11.83 6.69
C PRO A 146 -14.21 10.78 6.29
N LEU A 147 -14.13 9.67 7.02
CA LEU A 147 -13.25 8.54 6.68
C LEU A 147 -13.60 7.93 5.31
N GLU A 148 -14.88 7.72 5.03
CA GLU A 148 -15.35 7.23 3.73
C GLU A 148 -14.94 8.18 2.60
N ALA A 149 -15.09 9.49 2.80
CA ALA A 149 -14.66 10.51 1.84
C ALA A 149 -13.14 10.54 1.63
N SER A 150 -12.35 10.33 2.69
CA SER A 150 -10.89 10.21 2.60
C SER A 150 -10.43 8.96 1.84
N LEU A 151 -11.21 7.88 1.89
CA LEU A 151 -10.89 6.59 1.24
C LEU A 151 -11.57 6.39 -0.12
N ALA A 152 -12.41 7.33 -0.57
CA ALA A 152 -13.22 7.18 -1.78
C ALA A 152 -12.40 7.07 -3.08
N SER A 153 -11.11 7.42 -3.08
CA SER A 153 -10.23 7.22 -4.24
C SER A 153 -9.92 5.74 -4.45
N ALA A 154 -10.11 5.28 -5.68
CA ALA A 154 -9.76 3.93 -6.11
C ALA A 154 -8.29 3.60 -5.83
N ASP A 155 -7.40 4.57 -6.05
CA ASP A 155 -5.96 4.36 -5.93
C ASP A 155 -5.56 4.07 -4.49
N ILE A 156 -6.16 4.77 -3.52
CA ILE A 156 -5.88 4.57 -2.09
C ILE A 156 -6.21 3.15 -1.66
N MET A 157 -7.35 2.62 -2.07
CA MET A 157 -7.81 1.30 -1.65
C MET A 157 -7.07 0.13 -2.34
N THR A 158 -6.40 0.40 -3.46
CA THR A 158 -5.53 -0.58 -4.15
C THR A 158 -4.09 -0.55 -3.66
N GLN A 159 -3.69 0.51 -2.94
CA GLN A 159 -2.36 0.64 -2.34
C GLN A 159 -2.28 -0.08 -0.99
N LYS A 160 -1.10 -0.63 -0.67
CA LYS A 160 -0.86 -1.39 0.58
C LYS A 160 -1.12 -0.54 1.83
N THR A 161 -0.79 0.74 1.79
CA THR A 161 -1.01 1.71 2.88
C THR A 161 -2.50 1.89 3.20
N GLY A 162 -3.36 2.11 2.18
CA GLY A 162 -4.81 2.16 2.41
C GLY A 162 -5.37 0.84 2.96
N GLN A 163 -4.86 -0.29 2.48
CA GLN A 163 -5.20 -1.62 3.02
C GLN A 163 -4.75 -1.79 4.48
N GLN A 164 -3.56 -1.30 4.83
CA GLN A 164 -3.01 -1.38 6.19
C GLN A 164 -3.84 -0.57 7.18
N LEU A 165 -4.27 0.64 6.82
CA LEU A 165 -5.22 1.42 7.63
C LEU A 165 -6.50 0.63 7.92
N VAL A 166 -7.10 0.05 6.86
CA VAL A 166 -8.32 -0.76 6.99
C VAL A 166 -8.08 -1.99 7.83
N GLN A 167 -6.97 -2.70 7.62
CA GLN A 167 -6.61 -3.87 8.40
C GLN A 167 -6.42 -3.53 9.88
N THR A 168 -5.79 -2.41 10.19
CA THR A 168 -5.61 -1.91 11.56
C THR A 168 -6.97 -1.58 12.19
N ALA A 169 -7.85 -0.88 11.48
CA ALA A 169 -9.22 -0.59 11.95
C ALA A 169 -10.06 -1.87 12.16
N MET A 170 -9.81 -2.91 11.37
CA MET A 170 -10.48 -4.20 11.51
C MET A 170 -10.05 -4.96 12.77
N GLN A 171 -8.94 -4.61 13.42
CA GLN A 171 -8.56 -5.20 14.70
C GLN A 171 -9.45 -4.72 15.86
N CYS A 172 -10.13 -3.58 15.70
CA CYS A 172 -11.05 -3.01 16.68
C CYS A 172 -12.27 -3.89 16.98
N GLY A 173 -13.11 -3.45 17.93
CA GLY A 173 -14.34 -4.15 18.32
C GLY A 173 -15.41 -4.23 17.21
N ARG A 174 -16.44 -5.06 17.44
CA ARG A 174 -17.52 -5.36 16.48
C ARG A 174 -18.17 -4.14 15.83
N THR A 175 -18.42 -3.09 16.60
CA THR A 175 -19.03 -1.84 16.09
C THR A 175 -18.16 -1.17 15.02
N VAL A 176 -16.84 -1.08 15.27
CA VAL A 176 -15.90 -0.46 14.33
C VAL A 176 -15.79 -1.33 13.08
N ARG A 177 -15.66 -2.65 13.22
CA ARG A 177 -15.64 -3.58 12.07
C ARG A 177 -16.88 -3.41 11.18
N PHE A 178 -18.07 -3.29 11.78
CA PHE A 178 -19.30 -3.05 11.02
C PHE A 178 -19.26 -1.74 10.23
N ILE A 179 -18.76 -0.65 10.84
CA ILE A 179 -18.58 0.64 10.18
C ILE A 179 -17.61 0.51 9.00
N VAL A 180 -16.44 -0.08 9.21
CA VAL A 180 -15.43 -0.29 8.15
C VAL A 180 -16.02 -1.11 7.01
N HIS A 181 -16.75 -2.18 7.30
CA HIS A 181 -17.41 -2.98 6.27
C HIS A 181 -18.45 -2.22 5.46
N ARG A 182 -19.21 -1.33 6.10
CA ARG A 182 -20.15 -0.45 5.40
C ARG A 182 -19.41 0.49 4.46
N ILE A 183 -18.37 1.18 4.96
CA ILE A 183 -17.52 2.09 4.17
C ILE A 183 -16.94 1.37 2.94
N LEU A 184 -16.34 0.19 3.14
CA LEU A 184 -15.77 -0.59 2.04
C LEU A 184 -16.85 -0.96 1.03
N ARG A 185 -18.04 -1.39 1.48
CA ARG A 185 -19.15 -1.69 0.58
C ARG A 185 -19.58 -0.49 -0.23
N ASP A 186 -19.65 0.69 0.38
CA ASP A 186 -20.12 1.91 -0.28
C ASP A 186 -19.09 2.38 -1.34
N ILE A 187 -17.80 2.34 -1.01
CA ILE A 187 -16.69 2.61 -1.96
C ILE A 187 -16.70 1.61 -3.11
N LEU A 188 -16.88 0.32 -2.83
CA LEU A 188 -16.88 -0.75 -3.83
C LEU A 188 -18.16 -0.77 -4.68
N GLY A 189 -19.31 -0.48 -4.06
CA GLY A 189 -20.62 -0.43 -4.71
C GLY A 189 -20.75 0.74 -5.68
N GLY A 190 -20.01 1.83 -5.43
CA GLY A 190 -19.88 2.95 -6.37
C GLY A 190 -19.03 2.65 -7.61
N ASN A 191 -18.20 1.60 -7.59
CA ASN A 191 -17.34 1.22 -8.72
C ASN A 191 -17.00 -0.29 -8.69
N PRO A 192 -17.83 -1.16 -9.28
CA PRO A 192 -17.64 -2.61 -9.22
C PRO A 192 -16.42 -3.12 -10.01
N THR A 193 -15.79 -2.27 -10.85
CA THR A 193 -14.58 -2.59 -11.62
C THR A 193 -13.28 -2.27 -10.88
N LEU A 194 -13.36 -1.61 -9.73
CA LEU A 194 -12.22 -1.13 -8.95
C LEU A 194 -11.33 -2.27 -8.43
N PHE A 195 -11.84 -3.50 -8.41
CA PHE A 195 -11.08 -4.71 -8.07
C PHE A 195 -11.28 -5.81 -9.12
N SER A 196 -10.51 -5.77 -10.20
CA SER A 196 -10.34 -6.93 -11.08
C SER A 196 -9.62 -8.03 -10.31
N SER A 197 -10.36 -9.06 -9.84
CA SER A 197 -10.04 -10.42 -9.35
C SER A 197 -8.72 -10.77 -8.61
N HIS A 198 -7.76 -9.87 -8.53
CA HIS A 198 -6.38 -10.09 -8.10
C HIS A 198 -6.09 -9.59 -6.69
N ASP A 199 -6.95 -8.75 -6.11
CA ASP A 199 -6.75 -8.26 -4.75
C ASP A 199 -7.38 -9.19 -3.70
N LEU A 200 -6.82 -10.41 -3.66
CA LEU A 200 -7.24 -11.49 -2.75
C LEU A 200 -7.25 -11.05 -1.29
N ARG A 201 -6.42 -10.09 -0.89
CA ARG A 201 -6.35 -9.55 0.48
C ARG A 201 -7.57 -8.72 0.83
N LEU A 202 -7.94 -7.73 0.01
CA LEU A 202 -9.16 -6.95 0.25
C LEU A 202 -10.42 -7.81 0.13
N LEU A 203 -10.44 -8.74 -0.84
CA LEU A 203 -11.50 -9.74 -0.96
C LEU A 203 -11.54 -10.71 0.22
N SER A 204 -10.43 -10.95 0.93
CA SER A 204 -10.40 -11.76 2.15
C SER A 204 -10.90 -10.99 3.37
N LEU A 205 -10.58 -9.69 3.47
CA LEU A 205 -11.15 -8.77 4.45
C LEU A 205 -12.68 -8.70 4.29
N MET A 206 -13.16 -8.70 3.05
CA MET A 206 -14.58 -8.81 2.72
C MET A 206 -15.12 -10.24 2.88
N ARG A 207 -14.36 -11.32 2.71
CA ARG A 207 -14.88 -12.71 2.87
C ARG A 207 -14.94 -13.19 4.32
N GLY A 208 -14.23 -12.55 5.25
CA GLY A 208 -14.40 -12.75 6.69
C GLY A 208 -15.81 -12.43 7.22
N LEU A 209 -16.69 -11.86 6.37
CA LEU A 209 -18.07 -11.45 6.62
C LEU A 209 -19.09 -12.57 6.90
N GLY A 210 -18.70 -13.85 6.82
CA GLY A 210 -19.63 -14.99 6.85
C GLY A 210 -19.64 -15.86 8.12
N LYS A 211 -18.97 -15.46 9.21
CA LYS A 211 -18.97 -16.21 10.48
C LYS A 211 -19.20 -15.32 11.68
#